data_AF-A0A354FDS5-F1
#
_entry.id   AF-A0A354FDS5-F1
#
_cell.length_a   1.000
_cell.length_b   1.000
_cell.length_c   1.000
_cell.angle_alpha   90.00
_cell.angle_beta   90.00
_cell.angle_gamma   90.00
#
_symmetry.space_group_name_H-M   'P 1'
#
loop_
_entity.id
_entity.type
_entity.pdbx_description
1 polymer ?
#
loop_
_entity_poly.entity_id
_entity_poly.type
_entity_poly.pdbx_seq_one_letter_code
_entity_poly.pdbx_strand_id
1 'polypeptide(L)' 'ADAMEKVGNDGVITVEESKGFGTFLDVVEGMQYDRGYISPYMVTDGEKMVANLEEPYILLVDKKVSAVAEIVPILEKV' A
#
# COMPACT_ATOMS: atom_id res chain seq x y z
N ALA A 1 6.25 -19.52 15.95
CA ALA A 1 7.53 -18.85 15.67
C ALA A 1 7.79 -18.73 14.17
N ASP A 2 7.11 -19.56 13.37
CA ASP A 2 7.29 -19.77 11.93
C ASP A 2 7.21 -18.50 11.08
N ALA A 3 6.40 -17.51 11.48
CA ALA A 3 6.29 -16.22 10.80
C ALA A 3 7.58 -15.40 10.87
N MET A 4 8.21 -15.34 12.05
CA MET A 4 9.45 -14.58 12.27
C MET A 4 10.63 -15.20 11.50
N GLU A 5 10.68 -16.52 11.40
CA GLU A 5 11.76 -17.24 10.73
C GLU A 5 11.70 -17.09 9.19
N LYS A 6 10.49 -16.96 8.62
CA LYS A 6 10.27 -16.74 7.18
C LYS A 6 10.48 -15.29 6.73
N VAL A 7 10.16 -14.32 7.58
CA VAL A 7 10.14 -12.88 7.24
C VAL A 7 11.51 -12.20 7.50
N GLY A 8 12.32 -12.76 8.40
CA GLY A 8 13.60 -12.17 8.81
C GLY A 8 13.43 -11.03 9.82
N ASN A 9 14.54 -10.50 10.35
CA ASN A 9 14.51 -9.48 11.41
C ASN A 9 13.94 -8.11 10.96
N ASP A 10 13.91 -7.83 9.66
CA ASP A 10 13.53 -6.51 9.11
C ASP A 10 12.17 -6.52 8.37
N GLY A 11 11.50 -7.66 8.27
CA GLY A 11 10.26 -7.73 7.51
C GLY A 11 9.03 -7.37 8.34
N VAL A 12 8.02 -6.79 7.68
CA VAL A 12 6.82 -6.30 8.35
C VAL A 12 5.77 -7.39 8.45
N ILE A 13 5.12 -7.50 9.61
CA ILE A 13 4.07 -8.48 9.88
C ILE A 13 2.75 -7.73 10.02
N THR A 14 1.83 -7.98 9.08
CA THR A 14 0.45 -7.50 9.15
C THR A 14 -0.46 -8.64 9.61
N VAL A 15 -1.34 -8.37 10.57
CA VAL A 15 -2.29 -9.35 11.09
C VAL A 15 -3.69 -8.95 10.63
N GLU A 16 -4.36 -9.83 9.88
CA GLU A 16 -5.76 -9.67 9.50
C GLU A 16 -6.64 -10.68 10.24
N GLU A 17 -7.77 -10.23 10.80
CA GLU A 17 -8.76 -11.12 11.41
C GLU A 17 -9.57 -11.85 10.31
N SER A 18 -9.25 -13.14 10.11
CA SER A 18 -10.01 -14.05 9.27
C SER A 18 -11.10 -14.77 10.07
N LYS A 19 -12.30 -14.92 9.49
CA LYS A 19 -13.43 -15.68 10.10
C LYS A 19 -13.29 -17.21 9.96
N GLY A 20 -12.17 -17.72 9.44
CA GLY A 20 -11.91 -19.14 9.21
C GLY A 20 -11.40 -19.89 10.45
N PHE A 21 -11.62 -21.21 10.50
CA PHE A 21 -11.00 -22.08 11.49
C PHE A 21 -9.54 -22.37 11.09
N GLY A 22 -8.59 -21.56 11.59
CA GLY A 22 -7.15 -21.80 11.43
C GLY A 22 -6.32 -20.52 11.32
N THR A 23 -5.03 -20.61 11.63
CA THR A 23 -4.05 -19.53 11.40
C THR A 23 -3.35 -19.78 10.07
N PHE A 24 -3.42 -18.82 9.16
CA PHE A 24 -2.74 -18.86 7.86
C PHE A 24 -1.58 -17.84 7.87
N LEU A 25 -0.46 -18.21 7.27
CA LEU A 25 0.71 -17.36 7.11
C LEU A 25 1.02 -17.24 5.62
N ASP A 26 0.72 -16.07 5.06
CA ASP A 26 1.09 -15.71 3.69
C ASP A 26 2.27 -14.72 3.73
N VAL A 27 3.30 -15.02 2.96
CA VAL A 27 4.46 -14.13 2.76
C VAL A 27 4.29 -13.49 1.40
N VAL A 28 4.12 -12.17 1.38
CA VAL A 28 3.98 -11.39 0.14
C VAL A 28 5.30 -10.66 -0.11
N GLU A 29 5.88 -10.84 -1.30
CA GLU A 29 7.01 -10.04 -1.76
C GLU A 29 6.49 -8.64 -2.10
N GLY A 30 6.77 -7.69 -1.23
CA GLY A 30 6.32 -6.31 -1.35
C GLY A 30 7.18 -5.36 -0.53
N MET A 31 6.81 -4.09 -0.52
CA MET A 31 7.50 -3.05 0.23
C MET A 31 6.48 -2.21 0.98
N GLN A 32 6.75 -2.01 2.26
CA GLN A 32 5.96 -1.11 3.10
C GLN A 32 6.71 0.19 3.31
N TYR A 33 5.97 1.30 3.24
CA TYR A 33 6.46 2.64 3.55
C TYR A 33 5.65 3.23 4.70
N ASP A 34 6.31 3.99 5.58
CA ASP A 34 5.67 4.65 6.74
C ASP A 34 4.82 5.88 6.39
N ARG A 35 4.60 6.16 5.09
CA ARG A 35 3.80 7.29 4.62
C ARG A 35 2.47 6.80 4.04
N GLY A 36 1.37 7.32 4.58
CA GLY A 36 0.02 7.10 4.05
C GLY A 36 -0.37 8.08 2.95
N TYR A 37 -1.66 8.06 2.60
CA TYR A 37 -2.26 8.98 1.62
C TYR A 37 -2.25 10.44 2.13
N ILE A 38 -2.13 11.40 1.21
CA ILE A 38 -2.08 12.82 1.53
C ILE A 38 -3.47 13.38 1.87
N SER A 39 -4.51 12.84 1.22
CA SER A 39 -5.88 13.33 1.30
C SER A 39 -6.84 12.19 1.62
N PRO A 40 -7.82 12.38 2.53
CA PRO A 40 -8.86 11.38 2.80
C PRO A 40 -9.68 10.98 1.57
N TYR A 41 -9.73 11.84 0.55
CA TYR A 41 -10.41 11.52 -0.71
C TYR A 41 -9.72 10.40 -1.52
N MET A 42 -8.53 9.95 -1.11
CA MET A 42 -7.84 8.81 -1.72
C MET A 42 -8.29 7.46 -1.15
N VAL A 43 -9.12 7.44 -0.10
CA VAL A 43 -9.64 6.22 0.51
C VAL A 43 -10.63 5.56 -0.45
N THR A 44 -10.45 4.26 -0.70
CA THR A 44 -11.35 3.46 -1.53
C THR A 44 -12.27 2.56 -0.69
N ASP A 45 -11.82 2.15 0.49
CA ASP A 45 -12.62 1.45 1.49
C ASP A 45 -12.82 2.35 2.72
N GLY A 46 -14.02 2.94 2.82
CA GLY A 46 -14.38 3.87 3.89
C GLY A 46 -14.63 3.22 5.24
N GLU A 47 -14.84 1.90 5.31
CA GLU A 47 -14.99 1.20 6.59
C GLU A 47 -13.63 0.92 7.21
N LYS A 48 -12.68 0.46 6.39
CA LYS A 48 -11.32 0.14 6.83
C LYS A 48 -10.37 1.34 6.82
N MET A 49 -10.78 2.46 6.21
CA MET A 49 -9.94 3.65 5.99
C MET A 49 -8.64 3.32 5.24
N VAL A 50 -8.77 2.53 4.16
CA VAL A 50 -7.63 2.11 3.32
C VAL A 50 -7.84 2.48 1.85
N ALA A 51 -6.73 2.66 1.15
CA ALA A 51 -6.69 2.87 -0.30
C ALA A 51 -6.17 1.60 -0.97
N ASN A 52 -7.08 0.73 -1.39
CA ASN A 52 -6.78 -0.49 -2.13
C ASN A 52 -6.91 -0.20 -3.64
N LEU A 53 -5.86 -0.50 -4.40
CA LEU A 53 -5.79 -0.34 -5.85
C LEU A 53 -5.32 -1.65 -6.49
N GLU A 54 -5.94 -2.03 -7.60
CA GLU A 54 -5.52 -3.19 -8.41
C GLU A 54 -4.57 -2.74 -9.52
N GLU A 55 -3.45 -3.46 -9.68
CA GLU A 55 -2.40 -3.19 -10.68
C GLU A 55 -2.04 -1.68 -10.84
N PRO A 56 -1.69 -0.97 -9.75
CA PRO A 56 -1.51 0.48 -9.81
C PRO A 56 -0.20 0.87 -10.52
N TYR A 57 -0.27 1.92 -11.34
CA TYR A 57 0.92 2.62 -11.79
C TYR A 57 1.53 3.43 -10.64
N ILE A 58 2.87 3.36 -10.50
CA ILE A 58 3.61 4.10 -9.48
C ILE A 58 4.37 5.25 -10.15
N LEU A 59 4.00 6.49 -9.84
CA LEU A 59 4.72 7.68 -10.29
C LEU A 59 5.71 8.14 -9.21
N LEU A 60 7.02 8.05 -9.52
CA LEU A 60 8.09 8.52 -8.65
C LEU A 60 8.58 9.90 -9.10
N VAL A 61 8.64 10.86 -8.18
CA VAL A 61 9.10 12.24 -8.43
C VAL A 61 10.15 12.63 -7.40
N ASP A 62 11.19 13.34 -7.85
CA ASP A 62 12.30 13.82 -7.01
C ASP A 62 12.04 15.21 -6.41
N LYS A 63 10.97 15.88 -6.85
CA LYS A 63 10.61 17.25 -6.48
C LYS A 63 9.19 17.31 -5.93
N LYS A 64 8.94 18.32 -5.10
CA LYS A 64 7.60 18.60 -4.58
C LYS A 64 6.68 19.04 -5.72
N VAL A 65 5.68 18.22 -6.02
CA VAL A 65 4.56 18.63 -6.88
C VAL A 65 3.74 19.68 -6.13
N SER A 66 3.60 20.86 -6.71
CA SER A 66 2.87 21.98 -6.09
C SER A 66 1.62 22.37 -6.88
N ALA A 67 1.60 22.15 -8.19
CA ALA A 67 0.46 22.40 -9.04
C ALA A 67 -0.02 21.14 -9.77
N VAL A 68 -1.34 20.98 -9.89
CA VAL A 68 -1.97 19.89 -10.66
C VAL A 68 -1.55 19.92 -12.12
N ALA A 69 -1.34 21.10 -12.71
CA ALA A 69 -0.92 21.27 -14.11
C ALA A 69 0.39 20.53 -14.45
N GLU A 70 1.25 20.27 -13.47
CA GLU A 70 2.50 19.51 -13.66
C GLU A 70 2.25 18.01 -13.89
N ILE A 71 1.15 17.47 -13.37
CA ILE A 71 0.81 16.04 -13.44
C ILE A 71 -0.17 15.74 -14.58
N VAL A 72 -1.03 16.68 -14.98
CA VAL A 72 -2.05 16.49 -16.03
C VAL A 72 -1.48 15.82 -17.31
N PRO A 73 -0.35 16.27 -17.88
CA PRO A 73 0.18 15.68 -19.11
C PRO A 73 0.65 14.22 -18.96
N ILE A 74 0.89 13.77 -17.74
CA ILE A 74 1.26 12.38 -17.45
C ILE A 74 0.00 11.53 -17.33
N LEU A 75 -1.03 12.05 -16.66
CA LEU A 75 -2.32 11.37 -16.50
C LEU A 75 -3.05 11.16 -17.82
N GLU A 76 -2.88 12.06 -18.79
CA GLU A 76 -3.46 11.91 -20.13
C GLU A 76 -2.79 10.81 -20.98
N LYS A 77 -1.61 10.33 -20.59
CA LYS A 77 -0.82 9.35 -21.36
C LYS A 77 -1.01 7.91 -20.93
N VAL A 78 -1.71 7.68 -19.83
CA VAL A 78 -1.99 6.36 -19.25
C VAL A 78 -3.42 5.93 -19.50
#